data_AF-A0A380EN24-F1
#
_entry.id   AF-A0A380EN24-F1
#
_cell.length_a   1.000
_cell.length_b   1.000
_cell.length_c   1.000
_cell.angle_alpha   90.00
_cell.angle_beta   90.00
_cell.angle_gamma   90.00
#
_symmetry.space_group_name_H-M   'P 1'
#
loop_
_entity.id
_entity.type
_entity.pdbx_description
1 polymer ?
#
loop_
_entity_poly.entity_id
_entity_poly.type
_entity_poly.pdbx_seq_one_letter_code
_entity_poly.pdbx_strand_id
1 'polypeptide(L)'
;MTRKELDILTEKVNQIARGAAIQTGCDYEFGRIQNGVNEFIKTPKLDDLFAKYAEEVGEAVIDDDFGYGSTDTGNVSHVVPTIHPHIKIGSRNLVGHTHRFREAAASVHGDEALIKGAKIMALMGLELITNQDVYQDIIEEHAHLKGNGK
;
A
#
# COMPACT_ATOMS: atom_id res chain seq x y z
N MET A 1 11.75 0.18 -5.26
CA MET A 1 12.18 1.38 -6.00
C MET A 1 11.40 2.56 -5.45
N THR A 2 12.07 3.64 -5.05
CA THR A 2 11.43 4.86 -4.54
C THR A 2 11.02 5.80 -5.67
N ARG A 3 10.16 6.79 -5.39
CA ARG A 3 9.85 7.91 -6.29
C ARG A 3 11.12 8.59 -6.79
N LYS A 4 12.09 8.84 -5.91
CA LYS A 4 13.38 9.46 -6.25
C LYS A 4 14.16 8.66 -7.29
N GLU A 5 14.21 7.34 -7.14
CA GLU A 5 14.85 6.44 -8.13
C GLU A 5 14.05 6.38 -9.44
N LEU A 6 12.72 6.31 -9.35
CA LEU A 6 11.83 6.23 -10.50
C LEU A 6 11.86 7.51 -11.34
N ASP A 7 12.03 8.68 -10.73
CA ASP A 7 12.15 9.94 -11.47
C ASP A 7 13.45 9.98 -12.30
N ILE A 8 14.57 9.49 -11.76
CA ILE A 8 15.83 9.33 -12.51
C ILE A 8 15.64 8.36 -13.68
N LEU A 9 14.99 7.22 -13.43
CA LEU A 9 14.71 6.23 -14.48
C LEU A 9 13.81 6.81 -15.58
N THR A 10 12.73 7.50 -15.19
CA THR A 10 11.78 8.13 -16.12
C THR A 10 12.48 9.18 -16.98
N GLU A 11 13.39 9.96 -16.40
CA GLU A 11 14.14 10.95 -17.15
C GLU A 11 15.10 10.31 -18.16
N LYS A 12 15.69 9.15 -17.85
CA LYS A 12 16.47 8.39 -18.84
C LYS A 12 15.59 7.96 -20.03
N VAL A 13 14.34 7.54 -19.78
CA VAL A 13 13.39 7.18 -20.85
C VAL A 13 13.00 8.40 -21.68
N ASN A 14 12.79 9.56 -21.04
CA ASN A 14 12.56 10.82 -21.71
C ASN A 14 13.73 11.18 -22.66
N GLN A 15 14.97 11.05 -22.19
CA GLN A 15 16.14 11.30 -23.04
C GLN A 15 16.28 10.30 -24.20
N ILE A 16 15.81 9.05 -24.04
CA ILE A 16 15.74 8.09 -25.15
C ILE A 16 14.74 8.57 -26.23
N ALA A 17 13.54 9.00 -25.82
CA ALA A 17 12.53 9.54 -26.74
C ALA A 17 13.07 10.77 -27.49
N ARG A 18 13.71 11.68 -26.76
CA ARG A 18 14.38 12.86 -27.34
C ARG A 18 15.48 12.47 -28.33
N GLY A 19 16.29 11.47 -28.00
CA GLY A 19 17.36 10.98 -28.89
C GLY A 19 16.81 10.46 -30.22
N ALA A 20 15.73 9.69 -30.18
CA ALA A 20 15.06 9.18 -31.38
C ALA A 20 14.48 10.31 -32.24
N ALA A 21 13.84 11.32 -31.63
CA ALA A 21 13.30 12.48 -32.34
C ALA A 21 14.39 13.25 -33.09
N ILE A 22 15.54 13.46 -32.45
CA ILE A 22 16.70 14.11 -33.09
C ILE A 22 17.20 13.32 -34.30
N GLN A 23 17.30 11.99 -34.18
CA GLN A 23 17.82 11.14 -35.25
C GLN A 23 16.93 11.11 -36.50
N THR A 24 15.62 11.24 -36.33
CA THR A 24 14.64 11.16 -37.42
C THR A 24 14.20 12.53 -37.95
N GLY A 25 14.52 13.61 -37.24
CA GLY A 25 14.03 14.95 -37.56
C GLY A 25 12.55 15.16 -37.21
N CYS A 26 11.97 14.28 -36.38
CA CYS A 26 10.61 14.43 -35.87
C CYS A 26 10.57 15.35 -34.65
N ASP A 27 9.36 15.82 -34.32
CA ASP A 27 9.05 16.39 -33.00
C ASP A 27 8.59 15.27 -32.02
N TYR A 28 8.51 15.56 -30.73
CA TYR A 28 8.03 14.60 -29.72
C TYR A 28 7.37 15.26 -28.51
N GLU A 29 6.49 14.50 -27.86
CA GLU A 29 5.96 14.80 -26.53
C GLU A 29 6.21 13.61 -25.61
N PHE A 30 6.53 13.89 -24.34
CA PHE A 30 6.70 12.87 -23.31
C PHE A 30 6.14 13.39 -21.99
N GLY A 31 5.23 12.64 -21.38
CA GLY A 31 4.55 13.08 -20.17
C GLY A 31 3.78 11.95 -19.49
N ARG A 32 3.34 12.23 -18.26
CA ARG A 32 2.52 11.29 -17.48
C ARG A 32 1.05 11.44 -17.88
N ILE A 33 0.37 10.32 -18.07
CA ILE A 33 -1.08 10.29 -18.30
C ILE A 33 -1.91 10.32 -16.99
N GLN A 34 -1.23 10.19 -15.85
CA GLN A 34 -1.81 10.18 -14.51
C GLN A 34 -0.84 10.76 -13.50
N ASN A 35 -1.33 11.05 -12.29
CA ASN A 35 -0.45 11.31 -11.15
C ASN A 35 0.47 10.11 -10.87
N GLY A 36 1.69 10.41 -10.43
CA GLY A 36 2.67 9.37 -10.10
C GLY A 36 2.34 8.66 -8.79
N VAL A 37 2.41 7.33 -8.79
CA VAL A 37 2.29 6.51 -7.57
C VAL A 37 3.63 6.46 -6.83
N ASN A 38 3.62 6.62 -5.50
CA ASN A 38 4.82 6.58 -4.67
C ASN A 38 4.92 5.27 -3.88
N GLU A 39 6.13 4.98 -3.40
CA GLU A 39 6.39 3.89 -2.45
C GLU A 39 5.69 4.13 -1.11
N PHE A 40 5.51 3.06 -0.34
CA PHE A 40 4.87 3.08 0.97
C PHE A 40 5.88 3.40 2.08
N ILE A 41 5.54 4.32 2.98
CA ILE A 41 6.23 4.54 4.26
C ILE A 41 5.42 3.83 5.34
N LYS A 42 5.90 2.66 5.78
CA LYS A 42 5.18 1.84 6.77
C LYS A 42 5.28 2.46 8.17
N THR A 43 4.24 2.27 8.97
CA THR A 43 4.22 2.62 10.40
C THR A 43 4.00 1.34 11.19
N PRO A 44 5.07 0.64 11.60
CA PRO A 44 4.98 -0.67 12.25
C PRO A 44 3.96 -0.76 13.38
N LYS A 45 3.89 0.24 14.27
CA LYS A 45 2.90 0.24 15.37
C LYS A 45 1.45 0.26 14.91
N LEU A 46 1.18 0.82 13.73
CA LEU A 46 -0.16 0.79 13.14
C LEU A 46 -0.47 -0.57 12.49
N ASP A 47 0.54 -1.24 11.92
CA ASP A 47 0.43 -2.63 11.47
C ASP A 47 0.24 -3.60 12.65
N ASP A 48 0.91 -3.35 13.79
CA ASP A 48 0.74 -4.12 15.04
C ASP A 48 -0.70 -3.97 15.58
N LEU A 49 -1.26 -2.77 15.51
CA LEU A 49 -2.65 -2.51 15.89
C LEU A 49 -3.64 -3.25 14.98
N PHE A 50 -3.34 -3.34 13.69
CA PHE A 50 -4.10 -4.19 12.76
C PHE A 50 -3.98 -5.66 13.15
N ALA A 51 -2.76 -6.15 13.42
CA ALA A 51 -2.52 -7.55 13.76
C ALA A 51 -3.27 -7.97 15.03
N LYS A 52 -3.20 -7.15 16.08
CA LYS A 52 -3.98 -7.33 17.32
C LYS A 52 -5.45 -7.60 17.03
N TYR A 53 -6.09 -6.69 16.29
CA TYR A 53 -7.52 -6.81 16.03
C TYR A 53 -7.87 -7.88 14.99
N ALA A 54 -6.96 -8.18 14.05
CA ALA A 54 -7.12 -9.31 13.14
C ALA A 54 -7.16 -10.64 13.91
N GLU A 55 -6.25 -10.83 14.87
CA GLU A 55 -6.23 -12.00 15.75
C GLU A 55 -7.49 -12.09 16.63
N GLU A 56 -7.94 -10.95 17.20
CA GLU A 56 -9.18 -10.91 18.00
C GLU A 56 -10.43 -11.31 17.20
N VAL A 57 -10.49 -11.00 15.89
CA VAL A 57 -11.60 -11.42 15.02
C VAL A 57 -11.38 -12.80 14.37
N GLY A 58 -10.34 -13.52 14.79
CA GLY A 58 -10.06 -14.90 14.40
C GLY A 58 -9.38 -15.06 13.03
N GLU A 59 -8.60 -14.07 12.59
CA GLU A 59 -7.63 -14.24 11.51
C GLU A 59 -6.28 -14.70 12.07
N ALA A 60 -5.52 -15.44 11.25
CA ALA A 60 -4.11 -15.71 11.53
C ALA A 60 -3.25 -14.71 10.75
N VAL A 61 -2.47 -13.90 11.45
CA VAL A 61 -1.52 -12.98 10.82
C VAL A 61 -0.26 -13.75 10.49
N ILE A 62 0.13 -13.75 9.21
CA ILE A 62 1.27 -14.53 8.71
C ILE A 62 2.42 -13.56 8.46
N ASP A 63 3.58 -13.87 9.04
CA ASP A 63 4.85 -13.19 8.77
C ASP A 63 5.63 -13.97 7.71
N ASP A 64 5.56 -13.52 6.45
CA ASP A 64 6.23 -14.12 5.30
C ASP A 64 6.48 -13.04 4.22
N ASP A 65 7.30 -13.35 3.22
CA ASP A 65 7.48 -12.48 2.05
C ASP A 65 6.31 -12.61 1.07
N PHE A 66 5.41 -11.63 1.10
CA PHE A 66 4.27 -11.51 0.17
C PHE A 66 4.57 -10.64 -1.06
N GLY A 67 5.84 -10.27 -1.28
CA GLY A 67 6.26 -9.44 -2.39
C GLY A 67 5.92 -7.95 -2.22
N TYR A 68 6.02 -7.20 -3.32
CA TYR A 68 5.80 -5.75 -3.33
C TYR A 68 4.43 -5.38 -3.91
N GLY A 69 3.75 -4.45 -3.25
CA GLY A 69 2.56 -3.79 -3.80
C GLY A 69 2.89 -2.62 -4.74
N SER A 70 1.90 -2.20 -5.52
CA SER A 70 1.96 -0.97 -6.34
C SER A 70 0.59 -0.30 -6.31
N THR A 71 0.42 0.63 -5.35
CA THR A 71 -0.87 1.25 -5.05
C THR A 71 -0.68 2.72 -4.68
N ASP A 72 -1.64 3.56 -5.05
CA ASP A 72 -1.67 4.98 -4.70
C ASP A 72 -1.87 5.23 -3.19
N THR A 73 -2.28 4.21 -2.43
CA THR A 73 -2.28 4.26 -0.96
C THR A 73 -0.86 4.53 -0.42
N GLY A 74 0.18 4.15 -1.18
CA GLY A 74 1.56 4.54 -0.91
C GLY A 74 1.72 6.06 -0.84
N ASN A 75 1.09 6.83 -1.73
CA ASN A 75 1.14 8.29 -1.68
C ASN A 75 0.56 8.86 -0.38
N VAL A 76 -0.53 8.28 0.14
CA VAL A 76 -1.16 8.72 1.40
C VAL A 76 -0.23 8.50 2.58
N SER A 77 0.53 7.40 2.57
CA SER A 77 1.52 7.08 3.60
C SER A 77 2.67 8.10 3.72
N HIS A 78 2.86 8.99 2.74
CA HIS A 78 3.83 10.09 2.87
C HIS A 78 3.30 11.24 3.74
N VAL A 79 1.99 11.28 4.00
CA VAL A 79 1.32 12.36 4.73
C VAL A 79 0.94 11.90 6.14
N VAL A 80 0.29 10.74 6.26
CA VAL A 80 -0.27 10.22 7.52
C VAL A 80 0.09 8.74 7.72
N PRO A 81 0.07 8.23 8.97
CA PRO A 81 0.13 6.79 9.22
C PRO A 81 -0.95 6.07 8.40
N THR A 82 -0.55 5.09 7.60
CA THR A 82 -1.43 4.41 6.65
C THR A 82 -1.11 2.92 6.66
N ILE A 83 -2.11 2.06 6.44
CA ILE A 83 -1.94 0.62 6.29
C ILE A 83 -2.55 0.16 4.96
N HIS A 84 -2.02 -0.94 4.42
CA HIS A 84 -2.60 -1.63 3.27
C HIS A 84 -2.42 -3.16 3.45
N PRO A 85 -3.09 -3.75 4.46
CA PRO A 85 -2.98 -5.17 4.76
C PRO A 85 -3.88 -6.01 3.85
N HIS A 86 -3.76 -7.33 3.95
CA HIS A 86 -4.63 -8.29 3.27
C HIS A 86 -5.40 -9.12 4.30
N ILE A 87 -6.67 -9.41 4.00
CA ILE A 87 -7.48 -10.38 4.74
C ILE A 87 -7.75 -11.58 3.83
N LYS A 88 -7.67 -12.79 4.38
CA LYS A 88 -7.81 -14.01 3.61
C LYS A 88 -9.23 -14.16 3.06
N ILE A 89 -9.36 -14.32 1.75
CA ILE A 89 -10.65 -14.59 1.07
C ILE A 89 -10.74 -16.02 0.50
N GLY A 90 -9.75 -16.88 0.79
CA GLY A 90 -9.72 -18.24 0.28
C GLY A 90 -8.34 -18.91 0.29
N SER A 91 -8.10 -19.80 -0.67
CA SER A 91 -6.87 -20.61 -0.75
C SER A 91 -5.60 -19.76 -0.79
N ARG A 92 -4.50 -20.28 -0.21
CA ARG A 92 -3.17 -19.65 -0.33
C ARG A 92 -2.65 -19.57 -1.78
N ASN A 93 -3.24 -20.34 -2.69
CA ASN A 93 -2.90 -20.36 -4.11
C ASN A 93 -3.68 -19.30 -4.92
N LEU A 94 -4.46 -18.43 -4.25
CA LEU A 94 -5.11 -17.32 -4.93
C LEU A 94 -4.07 -16.29 -5.36
N VAL A 95 -4.15 -15.90 -6.63
CA VAL A 95 -3.31 -14.86 -7.24
C VAL A 95 -4.25 -13.76 -7.73
N GLY A 96 -3.94 -12.50 -7.40
CA GLY A 96 -4.70 -11.34 -7.87
C GLY A 96 -4.84 -11.33 -9.40
N HIS A 97 -5.86 -10.62 -9.89
CA HIS A 97 -6.12 -10.43 -11.33
C HIS A 97 -6.40 -11.75 -12.09
N THR A 98 -6.90 -12.77 -11.40
CA THR A 98 -7.35 -14.02 -12.02
C THR A 98 -8.86 -14.20 -11.90
N HIS A 99 -9.44 -15.01 -12.79
CA HIS A 99 -10.85 -15.42 -12.71
C HIS A 99 -11.20 -16.01 -11.33
N ARG A 100 -10.28 -16.81 -10.78
CA ARG A 100 -10.44 -17.43 -9.46
C ARG A 100 -10.45 -16.41 -8.32
N PHE A 101 -9.68 -15.33 -8.43
CA PHE A 101 -9.69 -14.25 -7.44
C PHE A 101 -11.01 -13.48 -7.45
N ARG A 102 -11.55 -13.20 -8.64
CA ARG A 102 -12.90 -12.63 -8.79
C ARG A 102 -13.96 -13.52 -8.13
N GLU A 103 -13.90 -14.83 -8.37
CA GLU A 103 -14.83 -15.78 -7.74
C GLU A 103 -14.68 -15.82 -6.22
N ALA A 104 -13.45 -15.79 -5.71
CA ALA A 104 -13.19 -15.73 -4.26
C ALA A 104 -13.73 -14.44 -3.62
N ALA A 105 -13.60 -13.31 -4.31
CA ALA A 105 -14.07 -12.02 -3.82
C ALA A 105 -15.60 -11.94 -3.68
N ALA A 106 -16.36 -12.77 -4.41
CA ALA A 106 -17.81 -12.90 -4.32
C ALA A 106 -18.27 -14.19 -3.60
N SER A 107 -17.36 -14.85 -2.89
CA SER A 107 -17.64 -16.08 -2.14
C SER A 107 -18.02 -15.78 -0.70
N VAL A 108 -18.60 -16.77 -0.01
CA VAL A 108 -18.89 -16.69 1.43
C VAL A 108 -17.66 -16.31 2.25
N HIS A 109 -16.48 -16.84 1.92
CA HIS A 109 -15.22 -16.48 2.60
C HIS A 109 -14.84 -15.01 2.32
N GLY A 110 -15.11 -14.50 1.10
CA GLY A 110 -14.95 -13.09 0.77
C GLY A 110 -15.87 -12.19 1.58
N ASP A 111 -17.14 -12.58 1.74
CA ASP A 111 -18.12 -11.86 2.56
C ASP A 111 -17.72 -11.87 4.04
N GLU A 112 -17.24 -13.00 4.57
CA GLU A 112 -16.72 -13.12 5.93
C GLU A 112 -15.51 -12.20 6.15
N ALA A 113 -14.56 -12.19 5.20
CA ALA A 113 -13.39 -11.31 5.24
C ALA A 113 -13.77 -9.83 5.23
N LEU A 114 -14.81 -9.45 4.47
CA LEU A 114 -15.35 -8.08 4.46
C LEU A 114 -15.86 -7.70 5.85
N ILE A 115 -16.66 -8.55 6.49
CA ILE A 115 -17.20 -8.28 7.83
C ILE A 115 -16.09 -8.23 8.88
N LYS A 116 -15.08 -9.09 8.78
CA LYS A 116 -13.90 -9.05 9.65
C LYS A 116 -13.11 -7.76 9.46
N GLY A 117 -12.85 -7.36 8.22
CA GLY A 117 -12.16 -6.10 7.90
C GLY A 117 -12.88 -4.87 8.45
N ALA A 118 -14.21 -4.82 8.33
CA ALA A 118 -15.01 -3.75 8.91
C ALA A 118 -14.87 -3.68 10.45
N LYS A 119 -14.90 -4.83 11.13
CA LYS A 119 -14.72 -4.91 12.58
C LYS A 119 -13.32 -4.46 13.00
N ILE A 120 -12.28 -4.94 12.31
CA ILE A 120 -10.89 -4.58 12.59
C ILE A 120 -10.73 -3.06 12.49
N MET A 121 -11.12 -2.44 11.37
CA MET A 121 -10.99 -0.99 11.19
C MET A 121 -11.78 -0.19 12.23
N ALA A 122 -12.99 -0.61 12.57
CA ALA A 122 -13.80 0.08 13.58
C ALA A 122 -13.17 0.02 14.99
N LEU A 123 -12.62 -1.14 15.36
CA LEU A 123 -11.94 -1.33 16.65
C LEU A 123 -10.61 -0.58 16.70
N MET A 124 -9.83 -0.60 15.61
CA MET A 124 -8.63 0.23 15.48
C MET A 124 -8.96 1.72 15.65
N GLY A 125 -9.99 2.20 14.94
CA GLY A 125 -10.43 3.59 15.05
C GLY A 125 -10.88 3.96 16.46
N LEU A 126 -11.59 3.05 17.15
CA LEU A 126 -11.99 3.23 18.54
C LEU A 126 -10.76 3.38 19.46
N GLU A 127 -9.77 2.49 19.34
CA GLU A 127 -8.56 2.55 20.18
C GLU A 127 -7.73 3.81 19.88
N LEU A 128 -7.57 4.18 18.60
CA LEU A 128 -6.87 5.41 18.21
C LEU A 128 -7.54 6.68 18.77
N ILE A 129 -8.86 6.69 18.93
CA ILE A 129 -9.59 7.84 19.49
C ILE A 129 -9.54 7.84 21.03
N THR A 130 -9.66 6.66 21.64
CA THR A 130 -9.83 6.52 23.10
C THR A 130 -8.51 6.38 23.86
N ASN A 131 -7.45 5.91 23.21
CA ASN A 131 -6.14 5.68 23.80
C ASN A 131 -5.11 6.64 23.19
N GLN A 132 -4.92 7.78 23.88
CA GLN A 132 -4.03 8.85 23.40
C GLN A 132 -2.58 8.43 23.32
N ASP A 133 -2.12 7.54 24.19
CA ASP A 133 -0.74 7.05 24.18
C ASP A 133 -0.47 6.23 22.91
N VAL A 134 -1.36 5.30 22.57
CA VAL A 134 -1.28 4.51 21.32
C VAL A 134 -1.31 5.42 20.09
N TYR A 135 -2.21 6.41 20.07
CA TYR A 135 -2.29 7.37 18.97
C TYR A 135 -1.00 8.18 18.80
N GLN A 136 -0.48 8.75 19.89
CA GLN A 136 0.74 9.57 19.82
C GLN A 136 1.94 8.75 19.38
N ASP A 137 2.09 7.54 19.94
CA ASP A 137 3.16 6.62 19.57
C ASP A 137 3.20 6.31 18.07
N ILE A 138 2.04 6.12 17.44
CA ILE A 138 1.90 5.86 16.00
C ILE A 138 2.23 7.12 15.18
N ILE A 139 1.76 8.29 15.61
CA ILE A 139 2.02 9.56 14.93
C ILE A 139 3.51 9.92 14.98
N GLU A 140 4.13 9.76 16.14
CA GLU A 140 5.56 10.03 16.34
C GLU A 140 6.44 9.06 15.56
N GLU A 141 6.11 7.77 15.55
CA GLU A 141 6.82 6.78 14.74
C GLU A 141 6.76 7.11 13.25
N HIS A 142 5.57 7.43 12.72
CA HIS A 142 5.42 7.84 11.32
C HIS A 142 6.19 9.12 11.01
N ALA A 143 6.16 10.11 11.91
CA ALA A 143 6.90 11.35 11.75
C ALA A 143 8.42 11.13 11.71
N HIS A 144 8.93 10.21 12.53
CA HIS A 144 10.33 9.82 12.52
C HIS A 144 10.73 9.11 11.21
N LEU A 145 9.97 8.09 10.81
CA LEU A 145 10.26 7.29 9.62
C LEU A 145 10.18 8.10 8.32
N LYS A 146 9.17 8.96 8.18
CA LYS A 146 9.05 9.85 7.01
C LYS A 146 10.15 10.92 6.97
N GLY A 147 10.65 11.34 8.14
CA GLY A 147 11.74 12.31 8.26
C GLY A 147 13.09 11.73 7.85
N ASN A 148 13.34 10.46 8.20
CA ASN A 148 14.56 9.73 7.85
C ASN A 148 14.56 9.19 6.40
N GLY A 149 13.41 9.19 5.72
CA GLY A 149 13.28 8.78 4.31
C GLY A 149 13.61 9.86 3.27
N LYS A 150 14.04 11.06 3.70
CA LYS A 150 14.46 12.16 2.80
C LYS A 150 15.94 12.12 2.43
#